data_AF-A0A353LFW3-F1
#
_entry.id   AF-A0A353LFW3-F1
#
_cell.length_a   1.000
_cell.length_b   1.000
_cell.length_c   1.000
_cell.angle_alpha   90.00
_cell.angle_beta   90.00
_cell.angle_gamma   90.00
#
_symmetry.space_group_name_H-M   'P 1'
#
loop_
_entity.id
_entity.type
_entity.pdbx_description
1 polymer ?
#
loop_
_entity_poly.entity_id
_entity_poly.type
_entity_poly.pdbx_seq_one_letter_code
_entity_poly.pdbx_strand_id
1 'polypeptide(L)' 'ELNAALSANYSRENISSWTHISNVFSKNGFFPGSHGIPDLKRLTPDGNSFNIGYPYSTSNHFKISNGTEID' A
#
# COMPACT_ATOMS: atom_id res chain seq x y z
N GLU A 1 7.76 1.04 1.98
CA GLU A 1 6.39 0.57 2.28
C GLU A 1 6.41 -0.95 2.28
N LEU A 2 5.59 -1.60 3.12
CA LEU A 2 5.48 -3.06 3.16
C LEU A 2 4.04 -3.43 2.84
N ASN A 3 3.84 -3.95 1.63
CA ASN A 3 2.53 -4.35 1.11
C ASN A 3 2.56 -5.86 0.85
N ALA A 4 1.52 -6.56 1.30
CA ALA A 4 1.39 -8.00 1.10
C ALA A 4 -0.04 -8.36 0.74
N ALA A 5 -0.22 -9.27 -0.20
CA ALA A 5 -1.53 -9.79 -0.59
C ALA A 5 -1.46 -11.27 -0.95
N LEU A 6 -2.55 -11.99 -0.67
CA LEU A 6 -2.74 -13.40 -0.98
C LEU A 6 -4.13 -13.58 -1.58
N SER A 7 -4.23 -14.36 -2.66
CA SER A 7 -5.49 -14.71 -3.30
C SER A 7 -5.59 -16.22 -3.45
N ALA A 8 -6.76 -16.78 -3.17
CA ALA A 8 -7.09 -18.18 -3.38
C ALA A 8 -8.44 -18.30 -4.09
N ASN A 9 -8.55 -19.26 -5.01
CA ASN A 9 -9.77 -19.53 -5.76
C ASN A 9 -10.08 -21.03 -5.68
N TYR A 10 -11.36 -21.36 -5.60
CA TYR A 10 -11.90 -22.71 -5.59
C TYR A 10 -13.10 -22.77 -6.53
N SER A 11 -13.13 -23.72 -7.44
CA SER A 11 -14.26 -23.90 -8.36
C SER A 11 -14.53 -25.39 -8.56
N ARG A 12 -15.80 -25.78 -8.45
CA ARG A 12 -16.27 -27.15 -8.64
C ARG A 12 -17.71 -27.15 -9.14
N GLU A 13 -17.93 -27.72 -10.32
CA GLU A 13 -19.24 -27.89 -10.97
C GLU A 13 -20.07 -26.62 -10.91
N ASN A 14 -20.99 -26.51 -9.95
CA ASN A 14 -21.92 -25.40 -9.82
C ASN A 14 -21.53 -24.40 -8.73
N ILE A 15 -20.33 -24.50 -8.15
CA ILE A 15 -19.88 -23.61 -7.07
C ILE A 15 -18.52 -23.00 -7.45
N SER A 16 -18.47 -21.68 -7.47
CA SER A 16 -17.24 -20.91 -7.58
C SER A 16 -17.05 -20.07 -6.32
N SER A 17 -15.86 -20.05 -5.75
CA SER A 17 -15.52 -19.25 -4.58
C SER A 17 -14.13 -18.66 -4.71
N TRP A 18 -13.98 -17.40 -4.32
CA TRP A 18 -12.69 -16.72 -4.28
C TRP A 18 -12.51 -16.01 -2.94
N THR A 19 -11.27 -15.90 -2.51
CA THR A 19 -10.87 -15.17 -1.30
C THR A 19 -9.60 -14.39 -1.57
N HIS A 20 -9.58 -13.13 -1.16
CA HIS A 20 -8.48 -12.20 -1.28
C HIS A 20 -8.21 -11.54 0.07
N ILE A 21 -6.98 -11.59 0.53
CA ILE A 21 -6.51 -10.98 1.77
C ILE A 21 -5.38 -10.03 1.41
N SER A 22 -5.44 -8.79 1.88
CA SER A 22 -4.39 -7.80 1.65
C SER A 22 -4.13 -6.93 2.87
N ASN A 23 -2.87 -6.51 3.00
CA ASN A 23 -2.43 -5.51 3.96
C ASN A 23 -1.55 -4.50 3.23
N VAL A 24 -2.01 -3.25 3.19
CA VAL A 24 -1.39 -2.16 2.42
C VAL A 24 -1.07 -1.02 3.37
N PHE A 25 0.21 -0.69 3.49
CA PHE A 25 0.69 0.43 4.29
C PHE A 25 1.07 1.59 3.39
N SER A 26 0.64 2.80 3.74
CA SER A 26 0.93 4.01 2.98
C SER A 26 1.50 5.09 3.90
N LYS A 27 2.55 5.77 3.44
CA LYS A 27 3.07 6.99 4.07
C LYS A 27 3.03 8.12 3.05
N ASN A 28 2.18 9.11 3.31
CA ASN A 28 1.94 10.24 2.41
C ASN A 28 2.38 11.55 3.07
N GLY A 29 3.04 12.42 2.32
CA GLY A 29 3.46 13.73 2.78
C GLY A 29 4.29 14.42 1.70
N PHE A 30 4.80 15.61 2.02
CA PHE A 30 5.62 16.36 1.08
C PHE A 30 7.06 15.86 1.07
N PHE A 31 7.65 15.82 -0.12
CA PHE A 31 9.07 15.58 -0.29
C PHE A 31 9.86 16.82 0.17
N PRO A 32 11.14 16.66 0.55
CA PRO A 32 12.03 17.80 0.75
C PRO A 32 12.03 18.70 -0.49
N GLY A 33 11.70 19.99 -0.34
CA GLY A 33 11.66 20.93 -1.47
C GLY A 33 10.34 20.98 -2.24
N SER A 34 9.29 20.26 -1.84
CA SER A 34 7.93 20.47 -2.40
C SER A 34 7.33 21.83 -2.05
N HIS A 35 7.94 22.58 -1.12
CA HIS A 35 7.67 23.98 -0.87
C HIS A 35 9.00 24.76 -0.72
N GLY A 36 9.10 25.92 -1.36
CA GLY A 36 10.26 26.83 -1.20
C GLY A 36 11.57 26.36 -1.83
N ILE A 37 12.67 27.03 -1.47
CA ILE A 37 14.03 26.72 -1.96
C ILE A 37 14.54 25.45 -1.25
N PRO A 38 14.87 24.36 -1.97
CA PRO A 38 15.32 23.13 -1.35
C PRO A 38 16.69 23.28 -0.69
N ASP A 39 16.84 22.72 0.51
CA ASP A 39 18.15 22.54 1.14
C ASP A 39 18.96 21.50 0.35
N LEU A 40 20.11 21.92 -0.20
CA LEU A 40 21.01 21.07 -0.99
C LEU A 40 21.46 19.82 -0.25
N LYS A 41 21.50 19.82 1.10
CA LYS A 41 21.85 18.64 1.89
C LYS A 41 20.78 17.54 1.81
N ARG A 42 19.52 17.91 1.57
CA ARG A 42 18.36 17.00 1.46
C ARG A 42 18.17 16.42 0.06
N LEU A 43 18.99 16.82 -0.92
CA LEU A 43 19.07 16.16 -2.24
C LEU A 43 19.81 14.82 -2.17
N THR A 44 20.61 14.59 -1.13
CA THR A 44 21.36 13.34 -0.97
C THR A 44 20.39 12.22 -0.58
N PRO A 45 20.38 11.08 -1.28
CA PRO A 45 19.59 9.92 -0.88
C PRO A 45 19.99 9.47 0.53
N ASP A 46 19.04 9.41 1.47
CA ASP A 46 19.27 9.01 2.87
C ASP A 46 18.91 7.53 3.12
N GLY A 47 18.63 6.79 2.05
CA GLY A 47 18.19 5.39 2.10
C GLY A 47 16.67 5.20 2.26
N ASN A 48 15.90 6.28 2.39
CA ASN A 48 14.44 6.21 2.41
C ASN A 48 13.87 6.35 0.99
N SER A 49 12.92 5.50 0.60
CA SER A 49 12.39 5.46 -0.76
C SER A 49 11.64 6.74 -1.19
N PHE A 50 11.30 7.62 -0.24
CA PHE A 50 10.53 8.83 -0.53
C PHE A 50 10.98 10.08 0.27
N ASN A 51 11.96 9.99 1.18
CA ASN A 51 12.42 11.11 2.02
C ASN A 51 11.30 11.97 2.68
N ILE A 52 10.11 11.40 2.92
CA ILE A 52 8.94 12.13 3.44
C ILE A 52 9.20 12.49 4.91
N GLY A 53 9.44 13.77 5.15
CA GLY A 53 9.63 14.36 6.48
C GLY A 53 8.30 14.79 7.12
N TYR A 54 8.36 15.24 8.37
CA TYR A 54 7.18 15.82 9.02
C TYR A 54 6.78 17.16 8.37
N PRO A 55 5.47 17.51 8.34
CA PRO A 55 4.34 16.65 8.70
C PRO A 55 4.02 15.62 7.60
N TYR A 56 3.67 14.41 8.02
CA TYR A 56 3.21 13.34 7.13
C TYR A 56 2.00 12.62 7.74
N SER A 57 1.26 11.94 6.88
CA SER A 57 0.15 11.05 7.25
C SER A 57 0.51 9.61 6.93
N THR A 58 0.10 8.69 7.81
CA THR A 58 0.24 7.25 7.60
C THR A 58 -1.11 6.58 7.67
N SER A 59 -1.35 5.60 6.81
CA SER A 59 -2.51 4.73 6.86
C SER A 59 -2.12 3.27 6.66
N ASN A 60 -2.89 2.37 7.25
CA ASN A 60 -2.77 0.93 7.04
C ASN A 60 -4.15 0.36 6.70
N HIS A 61 -4.26 -0.28 5.55
CA HIS A 61 -5.49 -0.89 5.05
C HIS A 61 -5.36 -2.40 5.04
N PHE A 62 -5.98 -3.05 6.03
CA PHE A 62 -6.16 -4.49 6.04
C PHE A 62 -7.54 -4.83 5.48
N LYS A 63 -7.59 -5.67 4.44
CA LYS A 63 -8.82 -6.04 3.74
C LYS A 63 -8.90 -7.54 3.54
N ILE A 64 -10.07 -8.11 3.82
CA ILE A 64 -10.45 -9.45 3.41
C ILE A 64 -11.66 -9.30 2.49
N SER A 65 -11.66 -9.99 1.36
CA SER A 65 -12.77 -10.00 0.41
C SER A 65 -12.97 -11.41 -0.09
N ASN A 66 -14.21 -11.87 -0.09
CA ASN A 66 -14.56 -13.17 -0.64
C ASN A 66 -15.85 -13.04 -1.45
N GLY A 67 -16.04 -13.96 -2.39
CA GLY A 67 -17.28 -14.13 -3.11
C GLY A 67 -17.54 -15.60 -3.35
N THR A 68 -18.81 -15.98 -3.38
CA THR A 68 -19.26 -17.32 -3.73
C THR A 68 -20.42 -17.19 -4.72
N GLU A 69 -20.33 -17.91 -5.81
CA GLU A 69 -21.31 -17.99 -6.88
C GLU A 69 -21.78 -19.44 -6.99
N ILE A 70 -23.09 -19.62 -7.18
CA ILE A 70 -23.73 -20.92 -7.34
C ILE A 70 -24.58 -20.88 -8.60
N ASP A 71 -24.30 -21.78 -9.54
CA ASP A 71 -25.06 -21.96 -10.79
C ASP A 71 -26.32 -22.81 -10.58
#